data_AF-A0A1M6KWG4-F1
#
_entry.id   AF-A0A1M6KWG4-F1
#
_cell.length_a   1.000
_cell.length_b   1.000
_cell.length_c   1.000
_cell.angle_alpha   90.00
_cell.angle_beta   90.00
_cell.angle_gamma   90.00
#
_symmetry.space_group_name_H-M   'P 1'
#
loop_
_entity.id
_entity.type
_entity.pdbx_description
1 polymer ?
#
loop_
_entity_poly.entity_id
_entity_poly.type
_entity_poly.pdbx_seq_one_letter_code
_entity_poly.pdbx_strand_id
1 'polypeptide(L)'
;GYNFYEYAITNDRYFRSYEKQGNVFNHDYTNVVWQDILPEAPESWKDIRINPALLNYMLTTNFYDEDHITVGQTDTGLNLLKLFKIPEGSTDYSEIFRKAWVLTTPDTGSAHIRLRYNDTNWNTIRIPAIPTIKCIMTAEADKKAIETGKTESVTVKIDTSHSYWVMADQESKNISVRRYWAGTSPDKVESEIVTTQGNVCYITLHNVSPNTMIYVWSSVTSHEIETLGFNGTDEAVATLFVGEISSSGAMVSGNRGRDEQFTSPETQVIIKADPRGNERFDVSQGIPSGEPLYVNILASEYLYRLGVRQVTGSVTDTVTVYHPDQGGNIVASQESFTRSYSYYEITSLEVYAIKSATLVNGALPGGKITFTPSAAYKRPNVEFVDIADHVSTGSSSYATTYDTTPEGIRAAAASSLPTLTVKNDTLRINGKVIMSEHGFYPERLKPELTNSNALFQSGLKIPPEVLNQTYATTGTITYERVYSVNPRGAQEMTFPLEGNPVSVHTPVYIDMSISDEDAYNQKPNPNEEISGLVLARPFTVSL
;
A
#
# COMPACT_ATOMS: atom_id res chain seq x y z
N GLY A 1 16.88 12.24 34.96
CA GLY A 1 15.54 11.68 34.65
C GLY A 1 15.19 10.66 35.71
N TYR A 2 14.08 9.96 35.56
CA TYR A 2 13.68 8.82 36.39
C TYR A 2 13.35 7.65 35.46
N ASN A 3 13.55 6.42 35.91
CA ASN A 3 13.17 5.22 35.16
C ASN A 3 11.70 4.85 35.45
N PHE A 4 11.23 3.81 34.76
CA PHE A 4 9.87 3.26 34.93
C PHE A 4 9.49 2.91 36.38
N TYR A 5 10.48 2.70 37.26
CA TYR A 5 10.27 2.35 38.67
C TYR A 5 10.52 3.54 39.62
N GLU A 6 10.43 4.77 39.12
CA GLU A 6 10.65 6.02 39.87
C GLU A 6 12.04 6.14 40.53
N TYR A 7 13.01 5.34 40.09
CA TYR A 7 14.40 5.52 40.51
C TYR A 7 15.04 6.61 39.68
N ALA A 8 15.72 7.55 40.35
CA ALA A 8 16.43 8.61 39.68
C ALA A 8 17.47 8.02 38.72
N ILE A 9 17.24 8.20 37.42
CA ILE A 9 18.29 8.13 36.39
C ILE A 9 19.04 9.44 36.51
N THR A 10 19.97 9.45 37.44
CA THR A 10 20.85 10.56 37.63
C THR A 10 21.79 10.60 36.43
N ASN A 11 21.52 11.49 35.47
CA ASN A 11 22.59 11.88 34.57
C ASN A 11 23.63 12.61 35.42
N ASP A 12 24.86 12.50 35.01
CA ASP A 12 26.03 12.87 35.83
C ASP A 12 26.16 14.41 35.92
N ARG A 13 25.16 15.15 35.39
CA ARG A 13 25.03 16.61 35.47
C ARG A 13 24.89 17.17 36.90
N TYR A 14 24.91 16.32 37.93
CA TYR A 14 24.96 16.77 39.33
C TYR A 14 26.37 16.99 39.87
N PHE A 15 27.42 16.98 39.05
CA PHE A 15 28.60 17.78 39.41
C PHE A 15 28.21 19.25 39.33
N ARG A 16 28.38 19.94 40.46
CA ARG A 16 28.24 21.41 40.58
C ARG A 16 29.24 22.21 39.72
N SER A 17 29.93 21.59 38.77
CA SER A 17 30.84 22.22 37.80
C SER A 17 31.10 21.32 36.59
N TYR A 18 30.95 21.85 35.37
CA TYR A 18 31.40 21.27 34.10
C TYR A 18 32.86 20.76 34.14
N GLU A 19 33.69 21.35 35.01
CA GLU A 19 35.11 21.04 35.18
C GLU A 19 35.41 19.60 35.65
N LYS A 20 34.43 18.84 36.16
CA LYS A 20 34.64 17.46 36.61
C LYS A 20 34.43 16.39 35.55
N GLN A 21 33.82 16.75 34.42
CA GLN A 21 33.61 15.84 33.29
C GLN A 21 34.96 15.28 32.82
N GLY A 22 35.06 13.96 32.73
CA GLY A 22 36.28 13.23 32.41
C GLY A 22 37.48 13.36 33.36
N ASN A 23 37.27 13.92 34.55
CA ASN A 23 38.32 14.14 35.55
C ASN A 23 38.10 13.35 36.85
N VAL A 24 37.10 12.47 36.91
CA VAL A 24 36.78 11.68 38.12
C VAL A 24 37.47 10.32 38.08
N PHE A 25 37.42 9.61 36.95
CA PHE A 25 37.98 8.28 36.81
C PHE A 25 39.16 8.26 35.84
N ASN A 26 40.19 7.47 36.18
CA ASN A 26 41.27 7.19 35.24
C ASN A 26 40.84 6.13 34.21
N HIS A 27 41.70 5.88 33.22
CA HIS A 27 41.38 5.01 32.07
C HIS A 27 40.82 3.63 32.45
N ASP A 28 41.36 3.04 33.53
CA ASP A 28 41.05 1.67 33.94
C ASP A 28 40.19 1.59 35.21
N TYR A 29 39.65 2.72 35.69
CA TYR A 29 38.91 2.83 36.95
C TYR A 29 39.68 2.27 38.16
N THR A 30 41.01 2.30 38.12
CA THR A 30 41.87 1.78 39.22
C THR A 30 41.88 2.70 40.43
N ASN A 31 41.39 3.94 40.28
CA ASN A 31 41.26 4.92 41.35
C ASN A 31 39.91 4.85 42.10
N VAL A 32 39.07 3.84 41.85
CA VAL A 32 37.76 3.67 42.49
C VAL A 32 37.54 2.23 42.97
N VAL A 33 36.76 2.08 44.03
CA VAL A 33 36.29 0.77 44.53
C VAL A 33 34.76 0.77 44.54
N TRP A 34 34.15 -0.12 43.76
CA TRP A 34 32.71 -0.24 43.62
C TRP A 34 32.07 -0.98 44.80
N GLN A 35 31.00 -0.42 45.35
CA GLN A 35 30.30 -0.91 46.53
C GLN A 35 29.00 -1.64 46.15
N ASP A 36 28.58 -2.58 47.00
CA ASP A 36 27.30 -3.30 46.81
C ASP A 36 26.12 -2.33 46.90
N ILE A 37 25.03 -2.58 46.20
CA ILE A 37 23.77 -1.83 46.23
C ILE A 37 22.66 -2.87 46.46
N LEU A 38 22.25 -3.04 47.71
CA LEU A 38 21.30 -4.08 48.11
C LEU A 38 20.06 -3.43 48.74
N PRO A 39 18.85 -3.89 48.38
CA PRO A 39 18.53 -5.00 47.47
C PRO A 39 18.40 -4.61 45.99
N GLU A 40 18.54 -3.33 45.64
CA GLU A 40 18.06 -2.78 44.37
C GLU A 40 18.82 -3.31 43.15
N ALA A 41 20.14 -3.47 43.23
CA ALA A 41 20.91 -3.98 42.09
C ALA A 41 20.50 -5.42 41.73
N PRO A 42 20.52 -6.42 42.65
CA PRO A 42 20.10 -7.78 42.30
C PRO A 42 18.69 -7.88 41.73
N GLU A 43 17.75 -7.08 42.24
CA GLU A 43 16.37 -7.03 41.78
C GLU A 43 16.28 -6.52 40.33
N SER A 44 17.05 -5.49 39.99
CA SER A 44 17.06 -4.90 38.63
C SER A 44 17.54 -5.86 37.52
N TRP A 45 18.24 -6.95 37.87
CA TRP A 45 18.72 -7.94 36.90
C TRP A 45 17.76 -9.10 36.65
N LYS A 46 16.65 -9.23 37.40
CA LYS A 46 15.78 -10.43 37.33
C LYS A 46 15.30 -10.75 35.92
N ASP A 47 14.70 -9.78 35.24
CA ASP A 47 14.15 -9.99 33.89
C ASP A 47 15.25 -10.12 32.83
N ILE A 48 16.33 -9.35 32.99
CA ILE A 48 17.50 -9.40 32.11
C ILE A 48 18.12 -10.79 32.12
N ARG A 49 18.22 -11.42 33.29
CA ARG A 49 18.82 -12.77 33.45
C ARG A 49 18.00 -13.88 32.80
N ILE A 50 16.72 -13.66 32.54
CA ILE A 50 15.85 -14.63 31.86
C ILE A 50 16.07 -14.57 30.34
N ASN A 51 16.65 -13.49 29.81
CA ASN A 51 16.96 -13.30 28.40
C ASN A 51 18.50 -13.41 28.17
N PRO A 52 19.01 -14.54 27.67
CA PRO A 52 20.45 -14.75 27.50
C PRO A 52 21.12 -13.76 26.54
N ALA A 53 20.44 -13.35 25.46
CA ALA A 53 20.96 -12.39 24.50
C ALA A 53 21.12 -11.01 25.14
N LEU A 54 20.07 -10.55 25.85
CA LEU A 54 20.09 -9.28 26.56
C LEU A 54 21.12 -9.26 27.68
N LEU A 55 21.21 -10.34 28.47
CA LEU A 55 22.21 -10.48 29.53
C LEU A 55 23.62 -10.41 28.95
N ASN A 56 23.90 -11.20 27.91
CA ASN A 56 25.21 -11.22 27.27
C ASN A 56 25.57 -9.85 26.70
N TYR A 57 24.61 -9.16 26.07
CA TYR A 57 24.79 -7.82 25.54
C TYR A 57 25.15 -6.81 26.64
N MET A 58 24.41 -6.81 27.75
CA MET A 58 24.68 -5.93 28.90
C MET A 58 26.06 -6.19 29.52
N LEU A 59 26.52 -7.44 29.55
CA LEU A 59 27.80 -7.80 30.15
C LEU A 59 29.00 -7.47 29.26
N THR A 60 28.86 -7.66 27.94
CA THR A 60 29.99 -7.68 26.99
C THR A 60 30.14 -6.40 26.16
N THR A 61 29.09 -5.58 26.05
CA THR A 61 29.14 -4.31 25.32
C THR A 61 29.95 -3.27 26.08
N ASN A 62 30.85 -2.57 25.39
CA ASN A 62 31.58 -1.49 26.01
C ASN A 62 30.62 -0.34 26.36
N PHE A 63 30.77 0.21 27.57
CA PHE A 63 29.93 1.29 28.05
C PHE A 63 30.61 2.65 27.85
N TYR A 64 29.79 3.69 27.87
CA TYR A 64 30.17 5.09 27.85
C TYR A 64 30.01 5.68 29.27
N ASP A 65 30.86 6.63 29.59
CA ASP A 65 30.84 7.32 30.87
C ASP A 65 31.33 8.77 30.68
N GLU A 66 30.55 9.74 31.14
CA GLU A 66 30.89 11.16 31.07
C GLU A 66 31.99 11.55 32.09
N ASP A 67 32.16 10.78 33.16
CA ASP A 67 33.13 11.00 34.23
C ASP A 67 34.50 10.33 33.99
N HIS A 68 34.56 9.51 32.96
CA HIS A 68 35.77 8.89 32.43
C HIS A 68 36.51 9.83 31.47
N ILE A 69 37.81 9.63 31.29
CA ILE A 69 38.66 10.47 30.41
C ILE A 69 38.15 10.60 28.96
N THR A 70 37.23 9.72 28.50
CA THR A 70 36.58 9.80 27.19
C THR A 70 35.42 10.79 27.15
N VAL A 71 34.98 11.32 28.29
CA VAL A 71 33.99 12.38 28.43
C VAL A 71 32.64 11.98 27.80
N GLY A 72 32.34 10.69 27.75
CA GLY A 72 31.17 10.12 27.08
C GLY A 72 31.16 10.25 25.55
N GLN A 73 32.23 10.75 24.92
CA GLN A 73 32.31 10.95 23.46
C GLN A 73 32.61 9.65 22.70
N THR A 74 33.42 8.77 23.29
CA THR A 74 33.69 7.41 22.81
C THR A 74 33.43 6.43 23.95
N ASP A 75 33.29 5.15 23.61
CA ASP A 75 33.23 4.10 24.62
C ASP A 75 34.52 4.07 25.44
N THR A 76 34.42 3.56 26.66
CA THR A 76 35.52 3.55 27.63
C THR A 76 36.57 2.46 27.32
N GLY A 77 36.34 1.59 26.33
CA GLY A 77 37.13 0.37 26.11
C GLY A 77 36.79 -0.79 27.07
N LEU A 78 35.95 -0.52 28.07
CA LEU A 78 35.56 -1.46 29.12
C LEU A 78 34.08 -1.84 28.99
N ASN A 79 33.81 -3.11 29.30
CA ASN A 79 32.48 -3.65 29.53
C ASN A 79 32.36 -4.10 31.00
N LEU A 80 31.18 -4.53 31.44
CA LEU A 80 30.98 -4.91 32.85
C LEU A 80 31.90 -6.06 33.28
N LEU A 81 32.15 -7.04 32.40
CA LEU A 81 33.06 -8.14 32.72
C LEU A 81 34.48 -7.64 33.01
N LYS A 82 35.00 -6.72 32.18
CA LYS A 82 36.33 -6.12 32.36
C LYS A 82 36.38 -5.22 33.60
N LEU A 83 35.36 -4.38 33.80
CA LEU A 83 35.28 -3.43 34.93
C LEU A 83 35.34 -4.17 36.28
N PHE A 84 34.60 -5.28 36.39
CA PHE A 84 34.55 -6.12 37.59
C PHE A 84 35.56 -7.28 37.57
N LYS A 85 36.48 -7.30 36.59
CA LYS A 85 37.55 -8.30 36.46
C LYS A 85 37.05 -9.75 36.50
N ILE A 86 35.88 -10.00 35.92
CA ILE A 86 35.30 -11.33 35.81
C ILE A 86 36.13 -12.16 34.81
N PRO A 87 36.60 -13.37 35.18
CA PRO A 87 37.37 -14.22 34.28
C PRO A 87 36.59 -14.61 33.02
N GLU A 88 37.29 -14.68 31.89
CA GLU A 88 36.71 -15.17 30.63
C GLU A 88 36.19 -16.60 30.81
N GLY A 89 34.99 -16.88 30.31
CA GLY A 89 34.32 -18.18 30.48
C GLY A 89 33.63 -18.38 31.85
N SER A 90 33.68 -17.41 32.76
CA SER A 90 32.90 -17.47 34.01
C SER A 90 31.40 -17.47 33.74
N THR A 91 30.66 -18.19 34.58
CA THR A 91 29.18 -18.17 34.65
C THR A 91 28.66 -17.52 35.93
N ASP A 92 29.56 -17.13 36.84
CA ASP A 92 29.22 -16.40 38.06
C ASP A 92 29.43 -14.89 37.85
N TYR A 93 28.32 -14.17 37.80
CA TYR A 93 28.26 -12.70 37.67
C TYR A 93 27.70 -12.04 38.94
N SER A 94 27.69 -12.75 40.06
CA SER A 94 27.09 -12.28 41.32
C SER A 94 27.71 -10.97 41.84
N GLU A 95 28.98 -10.70 41.53
CA GLU A 95 29.60 -9.42 41.85
C GLU A 95 28.98 -8.26 41.06
N ILE A 96 28.80 -8.43 39.75
CA ILE A 96 28.14 -7.44 38.90
C ILE A 96 26.71 -7.22 39.40
N PHE A 97 25.94 -8.31 39.60
CA PHE A 97 24.54 -8.21 40.00
C PHE A 97 24.33 -7.51 41.35
N ARG A 98 25.30 -7.55 42.26
CA ARG A 98 25.23 -6.85 43.55
C ARG A 98 25.66 -5.40 43.48
N LYS A 99 26.43 -4.98 42.48
CA LYS A 99 27.07 -3.65 42.43
C LYS A 99 26.54 -2.75 41.31
N ALA A 100 26.04 -3.34 40.22
CA ALA A 100 25.51 -2.66 39.06
C ALA A 100 23.98 -2.57 39.16
N TRP A 101 23.46 -1.39 39.52
CA TRP A 101 22.02 -1.18 39.56
C TRP A 101 21.52 -0.71 38.20
N VAL A 102 20.77 -1.57 37.50
CA VAL A 102 20.22 -1.23 36.18
C VAL A 102 19.02 -0.30 36.37
N LEU A 103 19.14 0.91 35.82
CA LEU A 103 18.09 1.92 35.86
C LEU A 103 17.22 1.85 34.61
N THR A 104 17.82 1.71 33.42
CA THR A 104 17.06 1.48 32.18
C THR A 104 17.66 0.31 31.41
N THR A 105 16.84 -0.32 30.59
CA THR A 105 17.21 -1.44 29.73
C THR A 105 17.45 -0.98 28.29
N PRO A 106 18.28 -1.70 27.52
CA PRO A 106 18.71 -1.25 26.20
C PRO A 106 17.70 -1.56 25.07
N ASP A 107 16.56 -2.16 25.41
CA ASP A 107 15.46 -2.53 24.50
C ASP A 107 14.55 -1.35 24.15
N THR A 108 14.50 -0.32 25.00
CA THR A 108 13.69 0.91 24.82
C THR A 108 14.55 2.14 24.54
N GLY A 109 15.87 1.97 24.42
CA GLY A 109 16.84 3.06 24.28
C GLY A 109 18.21 2.62 24.80
N SER A 110 19.02 3.53 25.32
CA SER A 110 20.25 3.14 26.03
C SER A 110 19.94 2.64 27.44
N ALA A 111 20.68 1.62 27.88
CA ALA A 111 20.70 1.23 29.28
C ALA A 111 21.57 2.18 30.11
N HIS A 112 21.10 2.53 31.30
CA HIS A 112 21.84 3.30 32.28
C HIS A 112 22.02 2.46 33.52
N ILE A 113 23.26 2.35 34.00
CA ILE A 113 23.61 1.54 35.17
C ILE A 113 24.26 2.45 36.20
N ARG A 114 23.70 2.45 37.41
CA ARG A 114 24.25 3.17 38.55
C ARG A 114 25.25 2.30 39.31
N LEU A 115 26.41 2.88 39.59
CA LEU A 115 27.49 2.29 40.37
C LEU A 115 27.79 3.15 41.59
N ARG A 116 27.94 2.57 42.78
CA ARG A 116 28.21 3.29 44.03
C ARG A 116 29.69 3.23 44.42
N TYR A 117 30.23 4.36 44.90
CA TYR A 117 31.59 4.45 45.43
C TYR A 117 31.68 5.49 46.56
N ASN A 118 32.71 5.40 47.42
CA ASN A 118 32.94 6.32 48.54
C ASN A 118 31.70 6.55 49.44
N ASP A 119 30.95 5.48 49.72
CA ASP A 119 29.75 5.37 50.57
C ASP A 119 28.51 6.13 50.11
N THR A 120 28.69 7.34 49.57
CA THR A 120 27.61 8.28 49.21
C THR A 120 27.62 8.71 47.75
N ASN A 121 28.74 8.50 47.04
CA ASN A 121 28.85 8.91 45.64
C ASN A 121 28.37 7.81 44.70
N TRP A 122 27.94 8.22 43.52
CA TRP A 122 27.50 7.32 42.47
C TRP A 122 28.00 7.83 41.12
N ASN A 123 28.15 6.90 40.19
CA ASN A 123 28.44 7.12 38.79
C ASN A 123 27.34 6.44 37.96
N THR A 124 27.04 6.96 36.77
CA THR A 124 26.13 6.30 35.83
C THR A 124 26.87 5.99 34.54
N ILE A 125 26.96 4.72 34.20
CA ILE A 125 27.48 4.29 32.90
C ILE A 125 26.32 4.04 31.93
N ARG A 126 26.54 4.34 30.64
CA ARG A 126 25.59 4.12 29.55
C ARG A 126 26.01 2.94 28.70
N ILE A 127 25.16 1.94 28.57
CA ILE A 127 25.27 0.88 27.55
C ILE A 127 24.37 1.27 26.38
N PRO A 128 24.87 1.25 25.13
CA PRO A 128 24.07 1.53 23.93
C PRO A 128 22.79 0.71 23.81
N ALA A 129 21.87 1.16 22.95
CA ALA A 129 20.67 0.41 22.63
C ALA A 129 21.01 -0.91 21.93
N ILE A 130 20.11 -1.91 22.07
CA ILE A 130 20.28 -3.19 21.39
C ILE A 130 20.40 -3.00 19.87
N PRO A 131 21.10 -3.90 19.16
CA PRO A 131 21.31 -3.75 17.73
C PRO A 131 19.98 -3.76 16.95
N THR A 132 19.91 -2.97 15.88
CA THR A 132 18.76 -2.92 14.97
C THR A 132 19.22 -2.95 13.52
N ILE A 133 18.35 -3.43 12.62
CA ILE A 133 18.60 -3.45 11.18
C ILE A 133 17.39 -2.85 10.44
N LYS A 134 17.65 -2.17 9.32
CA LYS A 134 16.62 -1.54 8.47
C LYS A 134 16.80 -1.91 7.00
N CYS A 135 15.76 -2.52 6.42
CA CYS A 135 15.63 -2.81 5.01
C CYS A 135 15.01 -1.60 4.30
N ILE A 136 15.83 -0.85 3.57
CA ILE A 136 15.36 0.26 2.74
C ILE A 136 15.46 -0.17 1.28
N MET A 137 14.30 -0.31 0.62
CA MET A 137 14.18 -0.82 -0.75
C MET A 137 13.52 0.22 -1.67
N THR A 138 14.05 0.33 -2.89
CA THR A 138 13.35 0.91 -4.04
C THR A 138 13.21 -0.14 -5.15
N ALA A 139 12.13 -0.07 -5.92
CA ALA A 139 11.87 -0.99 -7.03
C ALA A 139 11.36 -0.22 -8.25
N GLU A 140 11.86 -0.58 -9.43
CA GLU A 140 11.46 0.03 -10.71
C GLU A 140 11.38 -1.04 -11.80
N ALA A 141 10.31 -1.02 -12.60
CA ALA A 141 10.19 -1.84 -13.79
C ALA A 141 10.69 -1.07 -15.01
N ASP A 142 11.44 -1.75 -15.89
CA ASP A 142 11.88 -1.20 -17.17
C ASP A 142 10.73 -0.83 -18.11
N LYS A 143 9.55 -1.45 -17.92
CA LYS A 143 8.32 -1.20 -18.67
C LYS A 143 7.17 -0.80 -17.75
N LYS A 144 6.51 0.30 -18.11
CA LYS A 144 5.32 0.82 -17.39
C LYS A 144 3.99 0.38 -18.03
N ALA A 145 4.02 -0.11 -19.27
CA ALA A 145 2.85 -0.62 -19.95
C ALA A 145 3.24 -1.60 -21.08
N ILE A 146 2.31 -2.49 -21.42
CA ILE A 146 2.43 -3.48 -22.50
C ILE A 146 1.27 -3.29 -23.48
N GLU A 147 1.51 -3.60 -24.76
CA GLU A 147 0.46 -3.51 -25.77
C GLU A 147 -0.65 -4.54 -25.52
N THR A 148 -1.89 -4.12 -25.76
CA THR A 148 -3.07 -4.98 -25.71
C THR A 148 -2.86 -6.31 -26.44
N GLY A 149 -3.23 -7.43 -25.80
CA GLY A 149 -3.16 -8.76 -26.40
C GLY A 149 -1.75 -9.32 -26.56
N LYS A 150 -0.72 -8.61 -26.11
CA LYS A 150 0.66 -9.09 -26.05
C LYS A 150 1.06 -9.45 -24.62
N THR A 151 2.09 -10.27 -24.53
CA THR A 151 2.84 -10.49 -23.29
C THR A 151 4.30 -10.18 -23.55
N GLU A 152 4.97 -9.56 -22.59
CA GLU A 152 6.38 -9.21 -22.73
C GLU A 152 7.17 -9.63 -21.49
N SER A 153 8.49 -9.67 -21.63
CA SER A 153 9.35 -9.73 -20.45
C SER A 153 9.50 -8.33 -19.85
N VAL A 154 9.45 -8.26 -18.52
CA VAL A 154 9.62 -7.05 -17.70
C VAL A 154 10.75 -7.31 -16.72
N THR A 155 11.75 -6.44 -16.69
CA THR A 155 12.87 -6.52 -15.75
C THR A 155 12.66 -5.51 -14.62
N VAL A 156 12.61 -6.03 -13.40
CA VAL A 156 12.50 -5.25 -12.17
C VAL A 156 13.89 -5.02 -11.61
N LYS A 157 14.29 -3.76 -11.48
CA LYS A 157 15.46 -3.33 -10.71
C LYS A 157 15.03 -3.15 -9.26
N ILE A 158 15.69 -3.83 -8.34
CA ILE A 158 15.48 -3.73 -6.90
C ILE A 158 16.77 -3.22 -6.26
N ASP A 159 16.71 -2.12 -5.54
CA ASP A 159 17.87 -1.46 -4.93
C ASP A 159 17.68 -1.32 -3.42
N THR A 160 18.60 -1.93 -2.67
CA THR A 160 18.64 -1.90 -1.20
C THR A 160 19.91 -1.23 -0.66
N SER A 161 20.57 -0.41 -1.47
CA SER A 161 21.85 0.26 -1.15
C SER A 161 21.79 1.20 0.05
N HIS A 162 20.59 1.68 0.40
CA HIS A 162 20.35 2.52 1.57
C HIS A 162 20.09 1.74 2.86
N SER A 163 20.03 0.40 2.82
CA SER A 163 19.84 -0.42 4.02
C SER A 163 21.08 -0.37 4.93
N TYR A 164 20.84 -0.40 6.24
CA TYR A 164 21.89 -0.31 7.26
C TYR A 164 21.48 -1.06 8.53
N TRP A 165 22.44 -1.31 9.40
CA TRP A 165 22.19 -1.71 10.77
C TRP A 165 22.93 -0.78 11.74
N VAL A 166 22.44 -0.71 12.98
CA VAL A 166 23.04 0.07 14.07
C VAL A 166 23.36 -0.88 15.22
N MET A 167 24.59 -0.81 15.73
CA MET A 167 25.04 -1.56 16.90
C MET A 167 26.04 -0.72 17.68
N ALA A 168 25.89 -0.67 19.00
CA ALA A 168 26.78 0.11 19.87
C ALA A 168 26.89 1.59 19.46
N ASP A 169 25.76 2.20 19.08
CA ASP A 169 25.64 3.56 18.54
C ASP A 169 26.38 3.82 17.22
N GLN A 170 26.86 2.77 16.55
CA GLN A 170 27.53 2.85 15.25
C GLN A 170 26.65 2.29 14.13
N GLU A 171 26.44 3.08 13.09
CA GLU A 171 25.81 2.64 11.85
C GLU A 171 26.82 1.90 10.96
N SER A 172 26.37 0.80 10.35
CA SER A 172 27.10 0.08 9.33
C SER A 172 26.21 -0.25 8.14
N LYS A 173 26.78 -0.11 6.95
CA LYS A 173 26.15 -0.51 5.67
C LYS A 173 26.58 -1.90 5.22
N ASN A 174 27.39 -2.60 6.02
CA ASN A 174 27.86 -3.93 5.71
C ASN A 174 26.78 -4.97 6.03
N ILE A 175 25.96 -5.27 5.03
CA ILE A 175 24.90 -6.28 5.13
C ILE A 175 25.47 -7.64 4.73
N SER A 176 25.30 -8.65 5.60
CA SER A 176 25.87 -9.98 5.38
C SER A 176 25.15 -10.77 4.28
N VAL A 177 23.82 -10.68 4.23
CA VAL A 177 23.00 -11.38 3.22
C VAL A 177 21.91 -10.45 2.70
N ARG A 178 21.72 -10.43 1.38
CA ARG A 178 20.59 -9.76 0.73
C ARG A 178 19.80 -10.77 -0.09
N ARG A 179 18.48 -10.74 0.08
CA ARG A 179 17.53 -11.59 -0.64
C ARG A 179 16.52 -10.73 -1.37
N TYR A 180 16.17 -11.14 -2.58
CA TYR A 180 15.27 -10.41 -3.46
C TYR A 180 14.28 -11.36 -4.10
N TRP A 181 13.07 -10.87 -4.32
CA TRP A 181 12.07 -11.59 -5.09
C TRP A 181 11.15 -10.59 -5.80
N ALA A 182 10.71 -10.97 -6.99
CA ALA A 182 9.64 -10.30 -7.69
C ALA A 182 8.75 -11.35 -8.37
N GLY A 183 7.44 -11.11 -8.42
CA GLY A 183 6.49 -12.02 -9.05
C GLY A 183 5.19 -11.34 -9.42
N THR A 184 4.37 -12.01 -10.24
CA THR A 184 3.03 -11.52 -10.64
C THR A 184 1.91 -12.04 -9.72
N SER A 185 2.25 -12.92 -8.76
CA SER A 185 1.40 -13.36 -7.66
C SER A 185 1.74 -12.56 -6.40
N PRO A 186 0.78 -12.27 -5.50
CA PRO A 186 1.09 -11.69 -4.19
C PRO A 186 1.86 -12.65 -3.28
N ASP A 187 1.78 -13.96 -3.54
CA ASP A 187 2.43 -14.97 -2.70
C ASP A 187 3.89 -15.16 -3.13
N LYS A 188 4.81 -14.85 -2.22
CA LYS A 188 6.25 -15.02 -2.40
C LYS A 188 6.56 -16.50 -2.61
N VAL A 189 7.30 -16.82 -3.67
CA VAL A 189 7.73 -18.18 -3.99
C VAL A 189 9.17 -18.38 -3.52
N GLU A 190 9.35 -19.14 -2.44
CA GLU A 190 10.66 -19.33 -1.80
C GLU A 190 11.75 -19.84 -2.75
N SER A 191 11.41 -20.71 -3.71
CA SER A 191 12.36 -21.24 -4.70
C SER A 191 12.84 -20.22 -5.73
N GLU A 192 12.18 -19.07 -5.86
CA GLU A 192 12.52 -18.00 -6.80
C GLU A 192 13.32 -16.87 -6.14
N ILE A 193 13.60 -16.98 -4.83
CA ILE A 193 14.36 -15.96 -4.11
C ILE A 193 15.81 -15.94 -4.60
N VAL A 194 16.24 -14.77 -5.03
CA VAL A 194 17.63 -14.50 -5.42
C VAL A 194 18.40 -14.03 -4.20
N THR A 195 19.42 -14.79 -3.80
CA THR A 195 20.36 -14.37 -2.75
C THR A 195 21.64 -13.84 -3.39
N THR A 196 22.06 -12.64 -3.01
CA THR A 196 23.30 -12.02 -3.53
C THR A 196 23.94 -11.13 -2.48
N GLN A 197 25.23 -10.81 -2.66
CA GLN A 197 25.92 -9.77 -1.91
C GLN A 197 25.71 -8.37 -2.52
N GLY A 198 25.27 -8.29 -3.78
CA GLY A 198 24.98 -7.04 -4.47
C GLY A 198 23.83 -6.28 -3.81
N ASN A 199 23.99 -4.95 -3.70
CA ASN A 199 22.95 -4.04 -3.23
C ASN A 199 21.85 -3.76 -4.26
N VAL A 200 22.07 -4.15 -5.52
CA VAL A 200 21.10 -4.05 -6.61
C VAL A 200 20.89 -5.42 -7.24
N CYS A 201 19.64 -5.80 -7.45
CA CYS A 201 19.22 -7.02 -8.12
C CYS A 201 18.33 -6.69 -9.32
N TYR A 202 18.45 -7.49 -10.39
CA TYR A 202 17.57 -7.41 -11.56
C TYR A 202 16.85 -8.75 -11.72
N ILE A 203 15.51 -8.73 -11.65
CA ILE A 203 14.67 -9.92 -11.81
C ILE A 203 13.81 -9.74 -13.04
N THR A 204 13.93 -10.65 -14.00
CA THR A 204 13.13 -10.61 -15.23
C THR A 204 11.95 -11.56 -15.11
N LEU A 205 10.74 -10.99 -15.18
CA LEU A 205 9.48 -11.71 -15.25
C LEU A 205 9.11 -11.92 -16.71
N HIS A 206 8.84 -13.15 -17.10
CA HIS A 206 8.45 -13.50 -18.47
C HIS A 206 6.92 -13.56 -18.60
N ASN A 207 6.44 -13.36 -19.83
CA ASN A 207 5.02 -13.46 -20.18
C ASN A 207 4.10 -12.57 -19.32
N VAL A 208 4.57 -11.36 -18.97
CA VAL A 208 3.76 -10.39 -18.24
C VAL A 208 2.71 -9.82 -19.19
N SER A 209 1.44 -9.90 -18.82
CA SER A 209 0.31 -9.30 -19.54
C SER A 209 0.15 -7.82 -19.16
N PRO A 210 -0.49 -6.99 -20.00
CA PRO A 210 -0.92 -5.66 -19.58
C PRO A 210 -1.89 -5.72 -18.40
N ASN A 211 -1.98 -4.61 -17.64
CA ASN A 211 -2.77 -4.49 -16.41
C ASN A 211 -2.42 -5.53 -15.34
N THR A 212 -1.12 -5.75 -15.14
CA THR A 212 -0.57 -6.71 -14.17
C THR A 212 0.11 -5.98 -13.02
N MET A 213 -0.14 -6.46 -11.80
CA MET A 213 0.63 -6.07 -10.62
C MET A 213 1.87 -6.95 -10.50
N ILE A 214 3.02 -6.32 -10.28
CA ILE A 214 4.26 -6.99 -9.91
C ILE A 214 4.49 -6.73 -8.42
N TYR A 215 4.59 -7.79 -7.65
CA TYR A 215 4.90 -7.77 -6.23
C TYR A 215 6.40 -7.94 -6.05
N VAL A 216 6.99 -7.10 -5.21
CA VAL A 216 8.43 -7.05 -4.98
C VAL A 216 8.69 -7.18 -3.48
N TRP A 217 9.67 -8.01 -3.14
CA TRP A 217 10.10 -8.23 -1.76
C TRP A 217 11.62 -8.22 -1.68
N SER A 218 12.14 -7.69 -0.59
CA SER A 218 13.55 -7.82 -0.24
C SER A 218 13.74 -8.07 1.25
N SER A 219 14.85 -8.72 1.59
CA SER A 219 15.29 -8.91 2.97
C SER A 219 16.79 -8.67 3.09
N VAL A 220 17.19 -8.07 4.21
CA VAL A 220 18.58 -7.85 4.60
C VAL A 220 18.84 -8.52 5.94
N THR A 221 19.98 -9.19 6.06
CA THR A 221 20.41 -9.88 7.28
C THR A 221 21.82 -9.47 7.68
N SER A 222 22.04 -9.24 8.98
CA SER A 222 23.36 -9.10 9.62
C SER A 222 23.65 -10.29 10.52
N HIS A 223 24.64 -11.10 10.15
CA HIS A 223 25.11 -12.20 10.99
C HIS A 223 25.75 -11.70 12.28
N GLU A 224 26.31 -10.49 12.28
CA GLU A 224 26.88 -9.86 13.49
C GLU A 224 25.79 -9.66 14.55
N ILE A 225 24.61 -9.19 14.14
CA ILE A 225 23.45 -9.04 15.04
C ILE A 225 22.90 -10.41 15.46
N GLU A 226 22.75 -11.35 14.52
CA GLU A 226 22.24 -12.69 14.83
C GLU A 226 23.16 -13.47 15.79
N THR A 227 24.48 -13.29 15.68
CA THR A 227 25.47 -13.90 16.58
C THR A 227 25.30 -13.40 18.02
N LEU A 228 24.79 -12.18 18.21
CA LEU A 228 24.45 -11.65 19.52
C LEU A 228 23.10 -12.16 20.06
N GLY A 229 22.34 -12.92 19.27
CA GLY A 229 21.04 -13.47 19.63
C GLY A 229 19.87 -12.49 19.46
N PHE A 230 20.06 -11.39 18.71
CA PHE A 230 19.00 -10.43 18.37
C PHE A 230 18.44 -10.68 16.97
N ASN A 231 17.27 -10.08 16.68
CA ASN A 231 16.72 -10.13 15.33
C ASN A 231 17.60 -9.32 14.36
N GLY A 232 18.43 -10.02 13.60
CA GLY A 232 19.33 -9.44 12.61
C GLY A 232 18.74 -9.36 11.21
N THR A 233 17.43 -9.57 11.04
CA THR A 233 16.77 -9.53 9.74
C THR A 233 15.64 -8.49 9.71
N ASP A 234 15.58 -7.72 8.63
CA ASP A 234 14.44 -6.84 8.30
C ASP A 234 14.02 -7.05 6.84
N GLU A 235 12.76 -6.75 6.55
CA GLU A 235 12.15 -6.99 5.24
C GLU A 235 11.44 -5.73 4.70
N ALA A 236 11.35 -5.62 3.38
CA ALA A 236 10.62 -4.57 2.70
C ALA A 236 9.81 -5.13 1.54
N VAL A 237 8.66 -4.52 1.25
CA VAL A 237 7.77 -4.88 0.15
C VAL A 237 7.40 -3.67 -0.69
N ALA A 238 7.17 -3.87 -1.98
CA ALA A 238 6.66 -2.87 -2.90
C ALA A 238 5.78 -3.53 -3.97
N THR A 239 4.97 -2.72 -4.65
CA THR A 239 4.19 -3.15 -5.80
C THR A 239 4.41 -2.20 -6.97
N LEU A 240 4.47 -2.76 -8.17
CA LEU A 240 4.60 -2.04 -9.43
C LEU A 240 3.41 -2.40 -10.32
N PHE A 241 2.94 -1.44 -11.12
CA PHE A 241 1.84 -1.67 -12.06
C PHE A 241 2.35 -1.54 -13.49
N VAL A 242 2.11 -2.59 -14.28
CA VAL A 242 2.35 -2.58 -15.73
C VAL A 242 1.00 -2.42 -16.41
N GLY A 243 0.74 -1.21 -16.89
CA GLY A 243 -0.52 -0.85 -17.53
C GLY A 243 -0.66 -1.37 -18.97
N GLU A 244 -1.68 -0.86 -19.65
CA GLU A 244 -1.98 -1.21 -21.04
C GLU A 244 -1.82 -0.01 -21.97
N ILE A 245 -1.25 -0.25 -23.15
CA ILE A 245 -1.23 0.70 -24.26
C ILE A 245 -1.86 0.10 -25.52
N SER A 246 -2.39 0.96 -26.39
CA SER A 246 -2.81 0.57 -27.73
C SER A 246 -1.60 0.48 -28.68
N SER A 247 -1.75 -0.22 -29.81
CA SER A 247 -0.75 -0.29 -30.91
C SER A 247 -0.32 1.06 -31.47
N SER A 248 -1.00 2.15 -31.09
CA SER A 248 -0.70 3.53 -31.45
C SER A 248 0.27 4.24 -30.50
N GLY A 249 0.60 3.63 -29.36
CA GLY A 249 1.43 4.24 -28.31
C GLY A 249 0.70 5.27 -27.43
N ALA A 250 -0.60 5.55 -27.67
CA ALA A 250 -1.40 6.40 -26.80
C ALA A 250 -1.97 5.58 -25.62
N MET A 251 -1.85 6.13 -24.40
CA MET A 251 -2.70 5.74 -23.25
C MET A 251 -4.15 5.80 -23.71
N VAL A 252 -4.93 4.73 -23.49
CA VAL A 252 -6.31 4.64 -23.99
C VAL A 252 -7.21 5.53 -23.14
N SER A 253 -7.15 6.83 -23.42
CA SER A 253 -8.11 7.84 -22.97
C SER A 253 -8.26 8.84 -24.12
N GLY A 254 -9.43 8.83 -24.76
CA GLY A 254 -9.82 9.86 -25.71
C GLY A 254 -10.10 9.38 -27.14
N ASN A 255 -11.40 9.34 -27.43
CA ASN A 255 -12.18 9.50 -28.67
C ASN A 255 -11.54 10.09 -29.95
N ARG A 256 -10.35 9.66 -30.41
CA ARG A 256 -9.88 9.95 -31.77
C ARG A 256 -9.23 8.74 -32.43
N GLY A 257 -10.03 8.05 -33.25
CA GLY A 257 -9.59 7.24 -34.38
C GLY A 257 -8.73 6.02 -34.03
N ARG A 258 -9.37 4.93 -33.57
CA ARG A 258 -9.03 3.53 -33.85
C ARG A 258 -10.07 2.61 -33.23
N ASP A 259 -10.29 1.46 -33.86
CA ASP A 259 -11.45 0.55 -33.73
C ASP A 259 -11.75 -0.02 -32.33
N GLU A 260 -11.03 0.32 -31.26
CA GLU A 260 -11.13 -0.36 -29.97
C GLU A 260 -11.16 0.63 -28.78
N GLN A 261 -12.21 0.54 -27.95
CA GLN A 261 -12.41 1.36 -26.75
C GLN A 261 -12.18 0.52 -25.50
N PHE A 262 -11.34 0.98 -24.57
CA PHE A 262 -11.08 0.31 -23.29
C PHE A 262 -11.29 1.29 -22.13
N THR A 263 -11.87 0.83 -21.02
CA THR A 263 -12.05 1.64 -19.81
C THR A 263 -11.03 1.24 -18.74
N SER A 264 -10.36 2.24 -18.18
CA SER A 264 -9.66 2.09 -16.91
C SER A 264 -10.67 2.23 -15.75
N PRO A 265 -10.43 1.57 -14.60
CA PRO A 265 -11.29 1.73 -13.44
C PRO A 265 -11.16 3.14 -12.86
N GLU A 266 -12.30 3.76 -12.55
CA GLU A 266 -12.38 4.90 -11.64
C GLU A 266 -12.52 4.33 -10.22
N THR A 267 -11.72 4.80 -9.27
CA THR A 267 -11.70 4.26 -7.89
C THR A 267 -11.64 5.36 -6.85
N GLN A 268 -12.29 5.11 -5.70
CA GLN A 268 -12.22 5.95 -4.51
C GLN A 268 -12.14 5.03 -3.30
N VAL A 269 -11.07 5.17 -2.52
CA VAL A 269 -10.88 4.39 -1.29
C VAL A 269 -10.87 5.33 -0.11
N ILE A 270 -11.71 5.03 0.88
CA ILE A 270 -11.70 5.71 2.17
C ILE A 270 -11.59 4.73 3.32
N ILE A 271 -10.74 5.07 4.27
CA ILE A 271 -10.72 4.50 5.62
C ILE A 271 -11.07 5.64 6.57
N LYS A 272 -12.08 5.49 7.43
CA LYS A 272 -12.45 6.49 8.45
C LYS A 272 -12.86 5.83 9.75
N ALA A 273 -13.02 6.64 10.80
CA ALA A 273 -13.53 6.18 12.10
C ALA A 273 -14.97 5.67 11.96
N ASP A 274 -15.28 4.54 12.59
CA ASP A 274 -16.65 4.03 12.65
C ASP A 274 -17.45 4.78 13.74
N PRO A 275 -18.79 4.97 13.61
CA PRO A 275 -19.67 4.55 12.52
C PRO A 275 -19.65 5.45 11.27
N ARG A 276 -19.78 4.87 10.07
CA ARG A 276 -19.91 5.61 8.79
C ARG A 276 -20.98 6.70 8.84
N GLY A 277 -20.60 7.93 8.50
CA GLY A 277 -21.47 9.12 8.49
C GLY A 277 -21.65 9.78 9.86
N ASN A 278 -21.01 9.25 10.90
CA ASN A 278 -20.95 9.83 12.24
C ASN A 278 -19.55 9.54 12.85
N GLU A 279 -18.52 9.84 12.07
CA GLU A 279 -17.11 9.66 12.42
C GLU A 279 -16.74 10.53 13.62
N ARG A 280 -16.34 9.92 14.75
CA ARG A 280 -15.91 10.68 15.95
C ARG A 280 -14.50 11.26 15.83
N PHE A 281 -13.68 10.68 14.96
CA PHE A 281 -12.27 11.03 14.77
C PHE A 281 -11.99 11.29 13.30
N ASP A 282 -11.19 12.32 13.03
CA ASP A 282 -10.54 12.50 11.74
C ASP A 282 -9.25 11.67 11.72
N VAL A 283 -9.29 10.53 11.02
CA VAL A 283 -8.18 9.59 10.93
C VAL A 283 -6.91 10.19 10.32
N SER A 284 -6.99 11.31 9.59
CA SER A 284 -5.79 11.98 9.07
C SER A 284 -5.03 12.71 10.18
N GLN A 285 -5.77 13.26 11.16
CA GLN A 285 -5.23 13.96 12.32
C GLN A 285 -4.84 12.99 13.44
N GLY A 286 -5.59 11.91 13.58
CA GLY A 286 -5.40 11.00 14.69
C GLY A 286 -6.64 10.20 15.07
N ILE A 287 -6.47 8.89 15.25
CA ILE A 287 -7.47 8.02 15.87
C ILE A 287 -6.80 7.16 16.95
N PRO A 288 -7.41 7.04 18.16
CA PRO A 288 -6.86 6.17 19.19
C PRO A 288 -6.81 4.71 18.78
N SER A 289 -5.77 3.98 19.20
CA SER A 289 -5.80 2.52 19.10
C SER A 289 -6.96 1.94 19.91
N GLY A 290 -7.50 0.81 19.48
CA GLY A 290 -8.71 0.23 20.05
C GLY A 290 -10.03 0.84 19.53
N GLU A 291 -10.02 1.97 18.84
CA GLU A 291 -11.21 2.50 18.18
C GLU A 291 -11.50 1.75 16.86
N PRO A 292 -12.78 1.60 16.46
CA PRO A 292 -13.15 0.95 15.22
C PRO A 292 -12.99 1.88 14.00
N LEU A 293 -12.56 1.27 12.89
CA LEU A 293 -12.57 1.86 11.56
C LEU A 293 -13.66 1.22 10.69
N TYR A 294 -14.02 1.92 9.63
CA TYR A 294 -14.66 1.32 8.48
C TYR A 294 -13.83 1.61 7.21
N VAL A 295 -14.01 0.75 6.22
CA VAL A 295 -13.43 0.87 4.89
C VAL A 295 -14.57 0.90 3.88
N ASN A 296 -14.48 1.84 2.92
CA ASN A 296 -15.40 1.89 1.79
C ASN A 296 -14.59 2.06 0.49
N ILE A 297 -14.87 1.20 -0.49
CA ILE A 297 -14.30 1.30 -1.84
C ILE A 297 -15.45 1.56 -2.81
N LEU A 298 -15.37 2.67 -3.55
CA LEU A 298 -16.18 2.88 -4.76
C LEU A 298 -15.29 2.59 -5.96
N ALA A 299 -15.80 1.84 -6.93
CA ALA A 299 -15.07 1.53 -8.14
C ALA A 299 -16.02 1.51 -9.34
N SER A 300 -15.53 1.61 -10.57
CA SER A 300 -16.33 1.35 -11.77
C SER A 300 -17.07 0.02 -11.64
N GLU A 301 -18.40 0.03 -11.81
CA GLU A 301 -19.25 -1.16 -11.65
C GLU A 301 -18.90 -2.30 -12.61
N TYR A 302 -18.32 -1.99 -13.77
CA TYR A 302 -17.74 -2.93 -14.71
C TYR A 302 -16.61 -2.26 -15.50
N LEU A 303 -15.76 -3.07 -16.13
CA LEU A 303 -14.86 -2.61 -17.20
C LEU A 303 -15.28 -3.21 -18.52
N TYR A 304 -14.94 -2.56 -19.63
CA TYR A 304 -15.21 -3.05 -20.97
C TYR A 304 -14.02 -2.83 -21.91
N ARG A 305 -13.94 -3.71 -22.92
CA ARG A 305 -13.20 -3.51 -24.17
C ARG A 305 -14.19 -3.69 -25.32
N LEU A 306 -14.33 -2.72 -26.20
CA LEU A 306 -15.27 -2.77 -27.32
C LEU A 306 -14.56 -2.45 -28.63
N GLY A 307 -14.51 -3.43 -29.52
CA GLY A 307 -14.08 -3.29 -30.90
C GLY A 307 -15.27 -2.98 -31.81
N VAL A 308 -15.30 -1.82 -32.46
CA VAL A 308 -16.35 -1.44 -33.42
C VAL A 308 -15.73 -1.06 -34.75
N ARG A 309 -16.28 -1.58 -35.84
CA ARG A 309 -15.90 -1.21 -37.21
C ARG A 309 -17.08 -0.58 -37.94
N GLN A 310 -16.83 0.54 -38.62
CA GLN A 310 -17.79 1.10 -39.57
C GLN A 310 -17.61 0.44 -40.93
N VAL A 311 -18.65 -0.21 -41.43
CA VAL A 311 -18.68 -0.76 -42.78
C VAL A 311 -19.43 0.20 -43.68
N THR A 312 -18.83 0.59 -44.80
CA THR A 312 -19.44 1.45 -45.81
C THR A 312 -19.54 0.72 -47.14
N GLY A 313 -20.62 0.91 -47.87
CA GLY A 313 -20.80 0.34 -49.19
C GLY A 313 -21.83 1.10 -50.01
N SER A 314 -22.23 0.50 -51.13
CA SER A 314 -23.29 1.04 -51.97
C SER A 314 -24.11 -0.08 -52.60
N VAL A 315 -25.41 0.13 -52.70
CA VAL A 315 -26.33 -0.69 -53.48
C VAL A 315 -26.68 0.06 -54.76
N THR A 316 -26.75 -0.65 -55.87
CA THR A 316 -27.32 -0.13 -57.13
C THR A 316 -28.62 -0.85 -57.41
N ASP A 317 -29.72 -0.11 -57.40
CA ASP A 317 -31.06 -0.62 -57.73
C ASP A 317 -31.44 -0.16 -59.14
N THR A 318 -32.07 -1.05 -59.90
CA THR A 318 -32.62 -0.74 -61.23
C THR A 318 -34.13 -0.86 -61.21
N VAL A 319 -34.82 0.19 -61.62
CA VAL A 319 -36.29 0.26 -61.71
C VAL A 319 -36.69 0.26 -63.17
N THR A 320 -37.62 -0.62 -63.53
CA THR A 320 -38.24 -0.62 -64.86
C THR A 320 -39.40 0.36 -64.87
N VAL A 321 -39.36 1.35 -65.77
CA VAL A 321 -40.40 2.37 -65.92
C VAL A 321 -41.16 2.16 -67.22
N TYR A 322 -42.48 2.00 -67.13
CA TYR A 322 -43.36 1.97 -68.29
C TYR A 322 -43.89 3.38 -68.58
N HIS A 323 -43.66 3.89 -69.79
CA HIS A 323 -44.05 5.25 -70.20
C HIS A 323 -44.36 5.31 -71.72
N PRO A 324 -45.12 6.30 -72.19
CA PRO A 324 -45.36 6.47 -73.63
C PRO A 324 -44.10 6.98 -74.37
N ASP A 325 -43.94 6.56 -75.62
CA ASP A 325 -43.02 7.16 -76.58
C ASP A 325 -43.63 8.41 -77.27
N GLN A 326 -42.89 9.06 -78.17
CA GLN A 326 -43.36 10.24 -78.91
C GLN A 326 -44.59 9.96 -79.80
N GLY A 327 -44.91 8.69 -80.08
CA GLY A 327 -46.08 8.25 -80.84
C GLY A 327 -47.24 7.73 -79.97
N GLY A 328 -47.10 7.75 -78.64
CA GLY A 328 -48.11 7.29 -77.69
C GLY A 328 -48.08 5.77 -77.39
N ASN A 329 -47.10 5.02 -77.88
CA ASN A 329 -46.95 3.60 -77.55
C ASN A 329 -46.25 3.43 -76.20
N ILE A 330 -46.73 2.51 -75.35
CA ILE A 330 -46.07 2.23 -74.07
C ILE A 330 -44.79 1.44 -74.31
N VAL A 331 -43.66 2.02 -73.89
CA VAL A 331 -42.33 1.42 -73.91
C VAL A 331 -41.82 1.26 -72.46
N ALA A 332 -40.76 0.46 -72.29
CA ALA A 332 -40.10 0.25 -71.01
C ALA A 332 -38.67 0.79 -71.06
N SER A 333 -38.30 1.60 -70.07
CA SER A 333 -36.94 2.08 -69.83
C SER A 333 -36.43 1.57 -68.48
N GLN A 334 -35.10 1.54 -68.31
CA GLN A 334 -34.45 1.16 -67.06
C GLN A 334 -33.69 2.35 -66.49
N GLU A 335 -33.98 2.69 -65.25
CA GLU A 335 -33.30 3.74 -64.52
C GLU A 335 -32.57 3.13 -63.32
N SER A 336 -31.27 3.41 -63.19
CA SER A 336 -30.43 2.88 -62.11
C SER A 336 -30.03 3.97 -61.11
N PHE A 337 -30.09 3.64 -59.83
CA PHE A 337 -29.74 4.53 -58.74
C PHE A 337 -28.76 3.86 -57.78
N THR A 338 -27.62 4.50 -57.54
CA THR A 338 -26.65 4.06 -56.53
C THR A 338 -26.89 4.79 -55.23
N ARG A 339 -27.12 4.04 -54.15
CA ARG A 339 -27.30 4.54 -52.79
C ARG A 339 -26.16 4.05 -51.91
N SER A 340 -25.42 4.97 -51.31
CA SER A 340 -24.41 4.64 -50.31
C SER A 340 -25.06 4.29 -48.97
N TYR A 341 -24.47 3.36 -48.24
CA TYR A 341 -24.88 3.00 -46.88
C TYR A 341 -23.66 2.89 -45.96
N SER A 342 -23.92 2.96 -44.66
CA SER A 342 -22.97 2.58 -43.64
C SER A 342 -23.66 1.98 -42.43
N TYR A 343 -23.02 1.01 -41.78
CA TYR A 343 -23.45 0.46 -40.50
C TYR A 343 -22.24 0.20 -39.61
N TYR A 344 -22.50 -0.04 -38.33
CA TYR A 344 -21.52 -0.46 -37.34
C TYR A 344 -21.71 -1.93 -36.97
N GLU A 345 -20.61 -2.67 -36.95
CA GLU A 345 -20.55 -4.03 -36.45
C GLU A 345 -19.55 -4.11 -35.29
N ILE A 346 -19.81 -5.00 -34.34
CA ILE A 346 -18.99 -5.26 -33.17
C ILE A 346 -18.03 -6.39 -33.52
N THR A 347 -16.74 -6.05 -33.63
CA THR A 347 -15.68 -7.00 -33.98
C THR A 347 -15.13 -7.73 -32.77
N SER A 348 -15.15 -7.09 -31.59
CA SER A 348 -14.81 -7.69 -30.30
C SER A 348 -15.58 -7.01 -29.17
N LEU A 349 -15.85 -7.75 -28.09
CA LEU A 349 -16.44 -7.24 -26.87
C LEU A 349 -15.88 -8.02 -25.69
N GLU A 350 -15.48 -7.33 -24.63
CA GLU A 350 -15.16 -7.93 -23.34
C GLU A 350 -15.80 -7.08 -22.26
N VAL A 351 -16.49 -7.71 -21.31
CA VAL A 351 -17.06 -7.03 -20.14
C VAL A 351 -16.58 -7.75 -18.88
N TYR A 352 -16.09 -6.97 -17.92
CA TYR A 352 -15.48 -7.46 -16.70
C TYR A 352 -16.25 -6.98 -15.48
N ALA A 353 -16.47 -7.89 -14.53
CA ALA A 353 -17.09 -7.63 -13.24
C ALA A 353 -16.02 -7.56 -12.15
N ILE A 354 -16.27 -6.81 -11.07
CA ILE A 354 -15.41 -6.87 -9.88
C ILE A 354 -15.43 -8.29 -9.30
N LYS A 355 -14.24 -8.87 -9.13
CA LYS A 355 -14.02 -10.17 -8.47
C LYS A 355 -13.68 -9.99 -7.00
N SER A 356 -12.72 -9.12 -6.69
CA SER A 356 -12.28 -8.83 -5.33
C SER A 356 -11.52 -7.50 -5.25
N ALA A 357 -11.37 -6.98 -4.03
CA ALA A 357 -10.45 -5.88 -3.73
C ALA A 357 -9.67 -6.18 -2.46
N THR A 358 -8.43 -5.75 -2.37
CA THR A 358 -7.59 -5.92 -1.18
C THR A 358 -6.97 -4.58 -0.82
N LEU A 359 -7.02 -4.19 0.45
CA LEU A 359 -6.30 -3.02 0.97
C LEU A 359 -5.28 -3.45 2.03
N VAL A 360 -4.20 -2.69 2.11
CA VAL A 360 -3.14 -2.80 3.09
C VAL A 360 -3.00 -1.43 3.77
N ASN A 361 -3.11 -1.44 5.09
CA ASN A 361 -2.85 -0.30 5.96
C ASN A 361 -2.57 -0.86 7.36
N GLY A 362 -1.46 -0.47 7.99
CA GLY A 362 -1.05 -1.03 9.29
C GLY A 362 -1.95 -0.70 10.47
N ALA A 363 -2.91 0.23 10.33
CA ALA A 363 -3.95 0.48 11.32
C ALA A 363 -5.09 -0.56 11.27
N LEU A 364 -5.22 -1.32 10.18
CA LEU A 364 -6.24 -2.36 10.06
C LEU A 364 -5.91 -3.59 10.92
N PRO A 365 -6.92 -4.35 11.38
CA PRO A 365 -6.68 -5.67 11.98
C PRO A 365 -5.86 -6.55 11.04
N GLY A 366 -4.69 -7.02 11.49
CA GLY A 366 -3.77 -7.81 10.68
C GLY A 366 -3.11 -7.04 9.52
N GLY A 367 -3.22 -5.71 9.48
CA GLY A 367 -2.60 -4.83 8.49
C GLY A 367 -3.20 -4.90 7.07
N LYS A 368 -4.20 -5.76 6.84
CA LYS A 368 -4.74 -6.09 5.52
C LYS A 368 -6.22 -6.47 5.61
N ILE A 369 -6.98 -6.13 4.58
CA ILE A 369 -8.36 -6.58 4.41
C ILE A 369 -8.64 -6.95 2.95
N THR A 370 -9.41 -8.02 2.73
CA THR A 370 -9.87 -8.45 1.41
C THR A 370 -11.39 -8.42 1.36
N PHE A 371 -11.93 -7.85 0.28
CA PHE A 371 -13.34 -7.76 -0.04
C PHE A 371 -13.69 -8.71 -1.19
N THR A 372 -14.80 -9.41 -1.01
CA THR A 372 -15.60 -9.94 -2.11
C THR A 372 -16.85 -9.06 -2.22
N PRO A 373 -17.30 -8.69 -3.43
CA PRO A 373 -18.49 -7.86 -3.59
C PRO A 373 -19.70 -8.43 -2.85
N SER A 374 -20.38 -7.59 -2.07
CA SER A 374 -21.58 -7.97 -1.33
C SER A 374 -22.79 -8.13 -2.26
N ALA A 375 -23.94 -8.55 -1.72
CA ALA A 375 -25.20 -8.61 -2.45
C ALA A 375 -25.69 -7.24 -2.99
N ALA A 376 -25.13 -6.12 -2.51
CA ALA A 376 -25.42 -4.79 -3.04
C ALA A 376 -24.77 -4.55 -4.42
N TYR A 377 -23.76 -5.34 -4.79
CA TYR A 377 -23.14 -5.29 -6.11
C TYR A 377 -23.97 -6.08 -7.12
N LYS A 378 -24.36 -5.42 -8.21
CA LYS A 378 -25.02 -6.07 -9.34
C LYS A 378 -23.97 -6.33 -10.41
N ARG A 379 -23.72 -7.61 -10.71
CA ARG A 379 -22.87 -7.99 -11.85
C ARG A 379 -23.45 -7.42 -13.15
N PRO A 380 -22.61 -6.99 -14.10
CA PRO A 380 -23.08 -6.37 -15.33
C PRO A 380 -23.90 -7.37 -16.16
N ASN A 381 -25.05 -6.91 -16.66
CA ASN A 381 -25.88 -7.67 -17.60
C ASN A 381 -25.60 -7.20 -19.03
N VAL A 382 -25.25 -8.13 -19.91
CA VAL A 382 -24.90 -7.84 -21.30
C VAL A 382 -25.91 -8.48 -22.24
N GLU A 383 -26.53 -7.66 -23.09
CA GLU A 383 -27.41 -8.09 -24.17
C GLU A 383 -26.76 -7.68 -25.49
N PHE A 384 -26.29 -8.66 -26.26
CA PHE A 384 -25.66 -8.44 -27.56
C PHE A 384 -26.36 -9.29 -28.62
N VAL A 385 -26.61 -8.69 -29.78
CA VAL A 385 -27.13 -9.38 -30.97
C VAL A 385 -26.26 -9.00 -32.16
N ASP A 386 -25.63 -10.03 -32.74
CA ASP A 386 -24.91 -10.00 -34.01
C ASP A 386 -25.93 -10.07 -35.16
N ILE A 387 -26.02 -9.01 -35.96
CA ILE A 387 -26.96 -8.91 -37.06
C ILE A 387 -26.31 -9.45 -38.33
N ALA A 388 -26.64 -10.70 -38.69
CA ALA A 388 -26.07 -11.34 -39.87
C ALA A 388 -26.31 -10.56 -41.19
N ASP A 389 -27.52 -10.00 -41.37
CA ASP A 389 -27.90 -9.26 -42.58
C ASP A 389 -28.02 -7.76 -42.28
N HIS A 390 -26.89 -7.07 -42.27
CA HIS A 390 -26.83 -5.62 -42.01
C HIS A 390 -27.46 -4.77 -43.11
N VAL A 391 -27.57 -5.28 -44.33
CA VAL A 391 -28.09 -4.56 -45.49
C VAL A 391 -29.10 -5.45 -46.21
N SER A 392 -30.32 -4.96 -46.35
CA SER A 392 -31.38 -5.64 -47.09
C SER A 392 -32.05 -4.67 -48.06
N THR A 393 -32.21 -5.10 -49.30
CA THR A 393 -32.95 -4.39 -50.34
C THR A 393 -34.30 -5.07 -50.55
N GLY A 394 -35.36 -4.27 -50.67
CA GLY A 394 -36.67 -4.78 -51.06
C GLY A 394 -36.67 -5.39 -52.47
N SER A 395 -37.74 -6.09 -52.83
CA SER A 395 -37.94 -6.63 -54.18
C SER A 395 -37.93 -5.55 -55.26
N SER A 396 -37.53 -5.93 -56.47
CA SER A 396 -37.55 -5.04 -57.64
C SER A 396 -38.91 -4.37 -57.83
N SER A 397 -38.87 -3.08 -58.07
CA SER A 397 -40.06 -2.25 -58.28
C SER A 397 -40.21 -1.87 -59.75
N TYR A 398 -41.46 -1.70 -60.17
CA TYR A 398 -41.82 -1.13 -61.45
C TYR A 398 -42.52 0.20 -61.20
N ALA A 399 -42.29 1.17 -62.09
CA ALA A 399 -42.96 2.46 -62.08
C ALA A 399 -43.76 2.64 -63.37
N THR A 400 -44.81 3.44 -63.32
CA THR A 400 -45.56 3.87 -64.52
C THR A 400 -45.64 5.39 -64.49
N THR A 401 -45.45 6.02 -65.65
CA THR A 401 -45.62 7.47 -65.80
C THR A 401 -46.15 7.81 -67.18
N TYR A 402 -46.91 8.91 -67.29
CA TYR A 402 -47.33 9.45 -68.58
C TYR A 402 -46.38 10.53 -69.11
N ASP A 403 -45.32 10.84 -68.34
CA ASP A 403 -44.27 11.75 -68.78
C ASP A 403 -43.42 11.11 -69.87
N THR A 404 -43.10 11.88 -70.90
CA THR A 404 -42.26 11.46 -72.04
C THR A 404 -40.84 12.03 -71.95
N THR A 405 -40.56 12.87 -70.95
CA THR A 405 -39.22 13.45 -70.71
C THR A 405 -38.34 12.51 -69.90
N PRO A 406 -37.01 12.45 -70.16
CA PRO A 406 -36.07 11.68 -69.34
C PRO A 406 -36.16 12.03 -67.84
N GLU A 407 -36.37 13.32 -67.51
CA GLU A 407 -36.48 13.80 -66.14
C GLU A 407 -37.72 13.23 -65.42
N GLY A 408 -38.89 13.22 -66.08
CA GLY A 408 -40.12 12.68 -65.51
C GLY A 408 -40.10 11.15 -65.36
N ILE A 409 -39.48 10.45 -66.31
CA ILE A 409 -39.25 9.00 -66.25
C ILE A 409 -38.32 8.66 -65.07
N ARG A 410 -37.21 9.38 -64.93
CA ARG A 410 -36.26 9.21 -63.83
C ARG A 410 -36.88 9.56 -62.47
N ALA A 411 -37.75 10.58 -62.39
CA ALA A 411 -38.47 10.92 -61.16
C ALA A 411 -39.47 9.83 -60.74
N ALA A 412 -40.18 9.24 -61.70
CA ALA A 412 -41.06 8.10 -61.45
C ALA A 412 -40.27 6.88 -60.94
N ALA A 413 -39.13 6.59 -61.56
CA ALA A 413 -38.23 5.53 -61.10
C ALA A 413 -37.71 5.76 -59.67
N ALA A 414 -37.24 6.97 -59.37
CA ALA A 414 -36.71 7.34 -58.05
C ALA A 414 -37.75 7.20 -56.95
N SER A 415 -39.00 7.58 -57.23
CA SER A 415 -40.12 7.48 -56.28
C SER A 415 -40.56 6.05 -56.00
N SER A 416 -40.21 5.12 -56.89
CA SER A 416 -40.52 3.69 -56.76
C SER A 416 -39.35 2.87 -56.24
N LEU A 417 -38.23 3.45 -55.82
CA LEU A 417 -37.06 2.67 -55.38
C LEU A 417 -37.40 1.69 -54.25
N PRO A 418 -36.84 0.46 -54.27
CA PRO A 418 -37.04 -0.50 -53.19
C PRO A 418 -36.52 0.07 -51.87
N THR A 419 -37.14 -0.33 -50.76
CA THR A 419 -36.66 0.07 -49.43
C THR A 419 -35.25 -0.49 -49.20
N LEU A 420 -34.31 0.36 -48.78
CA LEU A 420 -32.98 -0.04 -48.33
C LEU A 420 -32.98 0.01 -46.81
N THR A 421 -32.91 -1.16 -46.17
CA THR A 421 -32.81 -1.28 -44.72
C THR A 421 -31.35 -1.52 -44.35
N VAL A 422 -30.81 -0.68 -43.47
CA VAL A 422 -29.45 -0.79 -42.97
C VAL A 422 -29.49 -0.84 -41.45
N LYS A 423 -28.89 -1.88 -40.87
CA LYS A 423 -28.92 -2.15 -39.44
C LYS A 423 -27.51 -2.33 -38.89
N ASN A 424 -27.22 -1.69 -37.77
CA ASN A 424 -26.05 -2.01 -36.95
C ASN A 424 -26.32 -3.26 -36.11
N ASP A 425 -25.26 -3.79 -35.51
CA ASP A 425 -25.39 -4.67 -34.35
C ASP A 425 -26.12 -3.98 -33.19
N THR A 426 -26.53 -4.76 -32.19
CA THR A 426 -27.14 -4.21 -30.98
C THR A 426 -26.37 -4.62 -29.74
N LEU A 427 -26.19 -3.66 -28.82
CA LEU A 427 -25.51 -3.86 -27.55
C LEU A 427 -26.19 -3.05 -26.45
N ARG A 428 -26.53 -3.73 -25.36
CA ARG A 428 -26.95 -3.11 -24.10
C ARG A 428 -26.14 -3.66 -22.95
N ILE A 429 -25.73 -2.76 -22.05
CA ILE A 429 -25.07 -3.12 -20.79
C ILE A 429 -25.85 -2.47 -19.66
N ASN A 430 -26.28 -3.25 -18.66
CA ASN A 430 -27.09 -2.77 -17.55
C ASN A 430 -28.35 -2.00 -18.00
N GLY A 431 -28.96 -2.43 -19.12
CA GLY A 431 -30.13 -1.77 -19.73
C GLY A 431 -29.81 -0.48 -20.51
N LYS A 432 -28.58 0.03 -20.48
CA LYS A 432 -28.13 1.18 -21.28
C LYS A 432 -27.91 0.74 -22.72
N VAL A 433 -28.61 1.35 -23.66
CA VAL A 433 -28.46 1.08 -25.10
C VAL A 433 -27.19 1.75 -25.62
N ILE A 434 -26.15 0.96 -25.85
CA ILE A 434 -24.87 1.39 -26.42
C ILE A 434 -24.94 1.40 -27.94
N MET A 435 -25.48 0.32 -28.52
CA MET A 435 -25.70 0.22 -29.96
C MET A 435 -27.12 -0.31 -30.20
N SER A 436 -27.80 0.30 -31.14
CA SER A 436 -29.13 -0.08 -31.62
C SER A 436 -29.05 -0.25 -33.14
N GLU A 437 -30.07 -0.87 -33.73
CA GLU A 437 -30.14 -1.09 -35.18
C GLU A 437 -29.87 0.19 -35.99
N HIS A 438 -30.16 1.38 -35.47
CA HIS A 438 -30.01 2.65 -36.20
C HIS A 438 -29.11 3.69 -35.51
N GLY A 439 -28.41 3.34 -34.43
CA GLY A 439 -27.58 4.32 -33.72
C GLY A 439 -26.51 3.71 -32.84
N PHE A 440 -25.41 4.43 -32.68
CA PHE A 440 -24.27 4.10 -31.82
C PHE A 440 -24.03 5.24 -30.83
N TYR A 441 -23.98 4.91 -29.54
CA TYR A 441 -23.99 5.82 -28.39
C TYR A 441 -22.80 5.51 -27.45
N PRO A 442 -21.54 5.76 -27.89
CA PRO A 442 -20.35 5.38 -27.13
C PRO A 442 -20.24 6.08 -25.78
N GLU A 443 -20.84 7.26 -25.61
CA GLU A 443 -20.87 7.99 -24.34
C GLU A 443 -21.55 7.22 -23.21
N ARG A 444 -22.43 6.27 -23.54
CA ARG A 444 -23.17 5.44 -22.58
C ARG A 444 -22.36 4.25 -22.08
N LEU A 445 -21.19 4.00 -22.66
CA LEU A 445 -20.30 2.93 -22.22
C LEU A 445 -19.65 3.22 -20.87
N LYS A 446 -19.53 4.51 -20.49
CA LYS A 446 -18.91 4.90 -19.22
C LYS A 446 -19.66 4.23 -18.05
N PRO A 447 -18.98 3.36 -17.28
CA PRO A 447 -19.59 2.71 -16.12
C PRO A 447 -19.88 3.74 -15.02
N GLU A 448 -20.89 3.45 -14.21
CA GLU A 448 -21.12 4.18 -12.96
C GLU A 448 -20.20 3.65 -11.85
N LEU A 449 -20.11 4.38 -10.73
CA LEU A 449 -19.48 3.83 -9.53
C LEU A 449 -20.41 2.82 -8.87
N THR A 450 -19.82 1.81 -8.22
CA THR A 450 -20.55 0.82 -7.44
C THR A 450 -21.42 1.45 -6.35
N ASN A 451 -22.45 0.71 -5.95
CA ASN A 451 -23.19 1.04 -4.73
C ASN A 451 -22.21 1.12 -3.53
N SER A 452 -22.42 2.09 -2.64
CA SER A 452 -21.54 2.31 -1.49
C SER A 452 -21.43 1.13 -0.52
N ASN A 453 -22.34 0.15 -0.59
CA ASN A 453 -22.32 -1.07 0.21
C ASN A 453 -21.72 -2.27 -0.52
N ALA A 454 -21.34 -2.13 -1.80
CA ALA A 454 -20.77 -3.22 -2.60
C ALA A 454 -19.44 -3.71 -2.03
N LEU A 455 -18.56 -2.78 -1.63
CA LEU A 455 -17.24 -3.03 -1.07
C LEU A 455 -17.08 -2.19 0.21
N PHE A 456 -17.79 -2.60 1.26
CA PHE A 456 -17.84 -1.90 2.52
C PHE A 456 -17.71 -2.89 3.69
N GLN A 457 -16.89 -2.52 4.68
CA GLN A 457 -16.75 -3.26 5.92
C GLN A 457 -16.62 -2.27 7.08
N SER A 458 -17.30 -2.55 8.19
CA SER A 458 -17.28 -1.77 9.44
C SER A 458 -16.79 -2.64 10.61
N GLY A 459 -16.61 -2.02 11.78
CA GLY A 459 -16.17 -2.71 13.00
C GLY A 459 -14.72 -3.16 12.98
N LEU A 460 -13.86 -2.52 12.17
CA LEU A 460 -12.45 -2.87 12.03
C LEU A 460 -11.64 -2.23 13.17
N LYS A 461 -11.60 -2.90 14.32
CA LYS A 461 -10.93 -2.39 15.52
C LYS A 461 -9.42 -2.28 15.34
N ILE A 462 -8.85 -1.09 15.54
CA ILE A 462 -7.40 -0.90 15.51
C ILE A 462 -6.78 -1.72 16.66
N PRO A 463 -5.83 -2.62 16.40
CA PRO A 463 -5.17 -3.36 17.47
C PRO A 463 -4.44 -2.43 18.46
N PRO A 464 -4.52 -2.66 19.79
CA PRO A 464 -3.90 -1.80 20.80
C PRO A 464 -2.38 -1.61 20.64
N GLU A 465 -1.70 -2.61 20.08
CA GLU A 465 -0.25 -2.66 19.88
C GLU A 465 0.25 -1.88 18.65
N VAL A 466 -0.65 -1.33 17.83
CA VAL A 466 -0.28 -0.50 16.69
C VAL A 466 0.47 0.75 17.19
N LEU A 467 1.61 1.06 16.59
CA LEU A 467 2.47 2.16 17.03
C LEU A 467 1.95 3.52 16.57
N ASN A 468 2.37 4.58 17.28
CA ASN A 468 2.04 5.96 16.94
C ASN A 468 2.76 6.39 15.66
N GLN A 469 2.06 6.30 14.53
CA GLN A 469 2.55 6.75 13.23
C GLN A 469 1.41 6.91 12.23
N THR A 470 1.76 7.47 11.06
CA THR A 470 0.86 7.55 9.91
C THR A 470 1.08 6.35 8.99
N TYR A 471 0.04 5.56 8.80
CA TYR A 471 0.03 4.40 7.91
C TYR A 471 -0.59 4.77 6.56
N ALA A 472 0.16 4.58 5.48
CA ALA A 472 -0.34 4.75 4.12
C ALA A 472 -1.35 3.64 3.76
N THR A 473 -2.32 3.96 2.91
CA THR A 473 -3.29 2.99 2.39
C THR A 473 -2.99 2.70 0.93
N THR A 474 -2.64 1.46 0.64
CA THR A 474 -2.48 0.94 -0.73
C THR A 474 -3.34 -0.29 -0.91
N GLY A 475 -3.46 -0.78 -2.14
CA GLY A 475 -4.18 -2.01 -2.39
C GLY A 475 -4.32 -2.33 -3.86
N THR A 476 -5.21 -3.27 -4.15
CA THR A 476 -5.52 -3.71 -5.51
C THR A 476 -7.00 -4.04 -5.65
N ILE A 477 -7.52 -3.88 -6.86
CA ILE A 477 -8.85 -4.36 -7.26
C ILE A 477 -8.71 -5.26 -8.48
N THR A 478 -9.34 -6.43 -8.42
CA THR A 478 -9.31 -7.41 -9.50
C THR A 478 -10.69 -7.50 -10.14
N TYR A 479 -10.71 -7.40 -11.47
CA TYR A 479 -11.87 -7.61 -12.31
C TYR A 479 -11.73 -8.92 -13.09
N GLU A 480 -12.80 -9.69 -13.19
CA GLU A 480 -12.89 -10.94 -13.96
C GLU A 480 -13.78 -10.77 -15.18
N ARG A 481 -13.40 -11.34 -16.33
CA ARG A 481 -14.19 -11.28 -17.56
C ARG A 481 -15.43 -12.16 -17.42
N VAL A 482 -16.60 -11.56 -17.60
CA VAL A 482 -17.91 -12.24 -17.48
C VAL A 482 -18.67 -12.35 -18.80
N TYR A 483 -18.29 -11.58 -19.82
CA TYR A 483 -18.84 -11.68 -21.16
C TYR A 483 -17.75 -11.42 -22.20
N SER A 484 -17.79 -12.15 -23.32
CA SER A 484 -16.83 -11.92 -24.41
C SER A 484 -17.31 -12.32 -25.80
N VAL A 485 -16.90 -11.55 -26.80
CA VAL A 485 -16.91 -11.86 -28.24
C VAL A 485 -15.50 -11.56 -28.75
N ASN A 486 -14.82 -12.54 -29.33
CA ASN A 486 -13.44 -12.42 -29.84
C ASN A 486 -12.46 -11.71 -28.86
N PRO A 487 -12.30 -12.21 -27.61
CA PRO A 487 -11.52 -11.54 -26.58
C PRO A 487 -10.03 -11.45 -26.93
N ARG A 488 -9.39 -10.35 -26.51
CA ARG A 488 -7.95 -10.11 -26.61
C ARG A 488 -7.28 -9.90 -25.26
N GLY A 489 -8.05 -9.47 -24.25
CA GLY A 489 -7.58 -9.26 -22.89
C GLY A 489 -7.39 -10.55 -22.10
N ALA A 490 -6.71 -10.43 -20.96
CA ALA A 490 -6.61 -11.51 -19.99
C ALA A 490 -7.98 -11.82 -19.35
N GLN A 491 -8.12 -13.01 -18.77
CA GLN A 491 -9.33 -13.41 -18.04
C GLN A 491 -9.55 -12.55 -16.78
N GLU A 492 -8.47 -12.10 -16.16
CA GLU A 492 -8.49 -11.22 -14.99
C GLU A 492 -7.55 -10.03 -15.21
N MET A 493 -7.94 -8.87 -14.69
CA MET A 493 -7.13 -7.65 -14.70
C MET A 493 -7.09 -7.09 -13.29
N THR A 494 -5.90 -6.67 -12.85
CA THR A 494 -5.72 -6.14 -11.49
C THR A 494 -5.15 -4.75 -11.56
N PHE A 495 -5.79 -3.82 -10.85
CA PHE A 495 -5.43 -2.40 -10.84
C PHE A 495 -5.08 -1.94 -9.42
N PRO A 496 -4.14 -1.01 -9.27
CA PRO A 496 -3.78 -0.47 -7.97
C PRO A 496 -4.94 0.35 -7.37
N LEU A 497 -5.00 0.35 -6.03
CA LEU A 497 -5.87 1.20 -5.23
C LEU A 497 -5.01 2.10 -4.34
N GLU A 498 -5.40 3.36 -4.24
CA GLU A 498 -4.82 4.33 -3.33
C GLU A 498 -5.92 4.94 -2.47
N GLY A 499 -5.67 5.05 -1.17
CA GLY A 499 -6.62 5.61 -0.22
C GLY A 499 -5.97 6.64 0.70
N ASN A 500 -6.78 7.28 1.55
CA ASN A 500 -6.26 8.20 2.55
C ASN A 500 -5.39 7.46 3.60
N PRO A 501 -4.35 8.12 4.15
CA PRO A 501 -3.60 7.56 5.27
C PRO A 501 -4.43 7.55 6.56
N VAL A 502 -3.97 6.77 7.54
CA VAL A 502 -4.53 6.68 8.89
C VAL A 502 -3.42 6.95 9.90
N SER A 503 -3.55 8.03 10.67
CA SER A 503 -2.66 8.39 11.77
C SER A 503 -3.19 7.78 13.07
N VAL A 504 -2.45 6.83 13.63
CA VAL A 504 -2.83 6.16 14.88
C VAL A 504 -2.17 6.86 16.05
N HIS A 505 -2.93 7.11 17.11
CA HIS A 505 -2.45 7.57 18.42
C HIS A 505 -2.83 6.58 19.49
N THR A 506 -2.01 5.56 19.68
CA THR A 506 -2.04 4.75 20.89
C THR A 506 -1.77 5.66 22.09
N PRO A 507 -2.76 5.83 23.00
CA PRO A 507 -2.56 6.61 24.20
C PRO A 507 -1.39 6.02 24.97
N VAL A 508 -0.37 6.83 25.22
CA VAL A 508 0.67 6.46 26.16
C VAL A 508 0.07 6.69 27.54
N TYR A 509 -0.25 5.61 28.25
CA TYR A 509 -0.57 5.70 29.67
C TYR A 509 0.71 6.14 30.39
N ILE A 510 0.74 7.38 30.84
CA ILE A 510 1.74 7.86 31.79
C ILE A 510 1.08 7.77 33.17
N ASP A 511 1.68 6.98 34.05
CA ASP A 511 1.25 6.84 35.43
C ASP A 511 1.87 7.98 36.25
N MET A 512 1.23 9.16 36.21
CA MET A 512 1.75 10.32 36.90
C MET A 512 1.39 10.27 38.37
N SER A 513 2.39 10.29 39.25
CA SER A 513 2.20 10.53 40.68
C SER A 513 2.68 11.93 41.05
N ILE A 514 2.02 12.56 42.01
CA ILE A 514 2.39 13.89 42.51
C ILE A 514 2.69 13.75 43.99
N SER A 515 3.84 14.27 44.44
CA SER A 515 4.20 14.24 45.86
C SER A 515 3.12 14.90 46.71
N ASP A 516 2.71 14.22 47.76
CA ASP A 516 1.67 14.71 48.66
C ASP A 516 2.25 15.62 49.75
N GLU A 517 1.81 16.88 49.79
CA GLU A 517 2.18 17.86 50.81
C GLU A 517 1.17 17.89 51.97
N ASP A 518 0.56 16.74 52.32
CA ASP A 518 -0.46 16.65 53.36
C ASP A 518 0.02 17.17 54.73
N ALA A 519 1.31 17.00 55.05
CA ALA A 519 1.93 17.59 56.24
C ALA A 519 1.81 19.12 56.33
N TYR A 520 1.52 19.80 55.22
CA TYR A 520 1.35 21.25 55.11
C TYR A 520 -0.06 21.65 54.66
N ASN A 521 -0.96 20.68 54.48
CA ASN A 521 -2.33 20.90 54.06
C ASN A 521 -3.17 21.39 55.24
N GLN A 522 -3.73 22.60 55.12
CA GLN A 522 -4.52 23.23 56.19
C GLN A 522 -6.03 23.07 55.99
N LYS A 523 -6.47 22.19 55.07
CA LYS A 523 -7.89 21.92 54.89
C LYS A 523 -8.44 21.21 56.14
N PRO A 524 -9.61 21.63 56.66
CA PRO A 524 -10.21 20.98 57.83
C PRO A 524 -10.59 19.51 57.58
N ASN A 525 -10.94 19.18 56.33
CA ASN A 525 -11.27 17.84 55.87
C ASN A 525 -10.54 17.58 54.53
N PRO A 526 -9.26 17.20 54.56
CA PRO A 526 -8.54 16.82 53.35
C PRO A 526 -9.14 15.50 52.80
N ASN A 527 -9.13 15.35 51.47
CA ASN A 527 -9.53 14.11 50.84
C ASN A 527 -8.28 13.22 50.73
N GLU A 528 -8.23 12.14 51.51
CA GLU A 528 -7.08 11.23 51.60
C GLU A 528 -6.81 10.44 50.32
N GLU A 529 -7.72 10.47 49.33
CA GLU A 529 -7.53 9.81 48.03
C GLU A 529 -6.82 10.69 46.99
N ILE A 530 -6.42 11.93 47.33
CA ILE A 530 -5.75 12.87 46.41
C ILE A 530 -4.56 13.57 47.06
N SER A 531 -3.44 13.68 46.34
CA SER A 531 -2.29 14.45 46.79
C SER A 531 -2.62 15.94 46.97
N GLY A 532 -2.30 16.50 48.14
CA GLY A 532 -2.48 17.91 48.44
C GLY A 532 -1.30 18.75 47.91
N LEU A 533 -1.60 19.83 47.20
CA LEU A 533 -0.60 20.82 46.76
C LEU A 533 -0.75 22.13 47.55
N VAL A 534 0.37 22.68 48.02
CA VAL A 534 0.42 23.92 48.80
C VAL A 534 1.16 25.00 48.02
N LEU A 535 0.53 26.17 47.88
CA LEU A 535 1.10 27.30 47.14
C LEU A 535 2.48 27.70 47.69
N ALA A 536 3.38 28.06 46.76
CA ALA A 536 4.76 28.46 47.04
C ALA A 536 5.66 27.38 47.69
N ARG A 537 5.23 26.11 47.67
CA ARG A 537 6.09 24.98 48.03
C ARG A 537 6.50 24.20 46.77
N PRO A 538 7.74 23.67 46.73
CA PRO A 538 8.11 22.73 45.69
C PRO A 538 7.31 21.44 45.86
N PHE A 539 6.92 20.83 44.76
CA PHE A 539 6.35 19.49 44.71
C PHE A 539 7.01 18.72 43.58
N THR A 540 6.99 17.39 43.67
CA THR A 540 7.55 16.49 42.67
C THR A 540 6.41 15.94 41.82
N VAL A 541 6.60 15.97 40.51
CA VAL A 541 5.79 15.19 39.56
C VAL A 541 6.66 14.01 39.13
N SER A 542 6.18 12.79 39.36
CA SER A 542 6.74 11.55 38.81
C SER A 542 5.97 11.19 37.54
N LEU A 543 6.67 10.75 36.50
CA LEU A 543 6.14 10.36 35.20
C LEU A 543 6.45 8.90 34.91
#